data_AF-A0A4U0Z2P7-F1
#
_entry.id   AF-A0A4U0Z2P7-F1
#
_cell.length_a   1.000
_cell.length_b   1.000
_cell.length_c   1.000
_cell.angle_alpha   90.00
_cell.angle_beta   90.00
_cell.angle_gamma   90.00
#
_symmetry.space_group_name_H-M   'P 1'
#
loop_
_entity.id
_entity.type
_entity.pdbx_description
1 polymer ?
#
loop_
_entity_poly.entity_id
_entity_poly.type
_entity_poly.pdbx_seq_one_letter_code
_entity_poly.pdbx_strand_id
1 'polypeptide(L)'
;MKHLTRQLCAALITGLGGGRPNVPEAGVPLWNAFSALSRARTYHAAGPHPLSFSEIEAWSRLMRVPLEPQHVQVITAMDEVWMDCASAKAQGREGVKILPPKSSKGLNPGLFDAMMGPDPGPPSRRKAQAAS
;
A
#
# COMPACT_ATOMS: atom_id res chain seq x y z
N MET A 1 15.38 18.32 -2.25
CA MET A 1 14.36 17.38 -2.74
C MET A 1 13.04 17.37 -1.96
N LYS A 2 13.02 17.29 -0.62
CA LYS A 2 11.75 17.19 0.17
C LYS A 2 10.67 18.24 -0.15
N HIS A 3 11.06 19.49 -0.44
CA HIS A 3 10.10 20.53 -0.83
C HIS A 3 9.46 20.23 -2.19
N LEU A 4 10.27 19.87 -3.20
CA LEU A 4 9.80 19.49 -4.53
C LEU A 4 8.88 18.27 -4.48
N THR A 5 9.22 17.25 -3.68
CA THR A 5 8.37 16.08 -3.47
C THR A 5 6.98 16.47 -2.98
N ARG A 6 6.89 17.34 -1.96
CA ARG A 6 5.60 17.83 -1.45
C ARG A 6 4.80 18.59 -2.51
N GLN A 7 5.46 19.43 -3.31
CA GLN A 7 4.81 20.15 -4.40
C GLN A 7 4.25 19.20 -5.46
N LEU A 8 5.01 18.17 -5.84
CA LEU A 8 4.58 17.15 -6.82
C LEU A 8 3.42 16.30 -6.28
N CYS A 9 3.48 15.86 -5.03
CA CYS A 9 2.37 15.15 -4.39
C CYS A 9 1.11 16.01 -4.30
N ALA A 10 1.23 17.29 -3.93
CA ALA A 10 0.09 18.22 -3.89
C ALA A 10 -0.51 18.48 -5.29
N ALA A 11 0.35 18.63 -6.30
CA ALA A 11 -0.08 18.73 -7.70
C ALA A 11 -0.81 17.46 -8.14
N LEU A 12 -0.32 16.29 -7.74
CA LEU A 12 -0.93 15.00 -8.06
C LEU A 12 -2.33 14.88 -7.44
N ILE A 13 -2.50 15.20 -6.16
CA ILE A 13 -3.81 15.21 -5.49
C ILE A 13 -4.78 16.14 -6.23
N THR A 14 -4.32 17.34 -6.58
CA THR A 14 -5.11 18.33 -7.32
C THR A 14 -5.58 17.77 -8.67
N GLY A 15 -4.66 17.15 -9.43
CA GLY A 15 -4.97 16.53 -10.71
C GLY A 15 -5.94 15.34 -10.59
N LEU A 16 -5.76 14.49 -9.58
CA LEU A 16 -6.65 13.34 -9.31
C LEU A 16 -8.05 13.76 -8.87
N GLY A 17 -8.20 14.95 -8.29
CA GLY A 17 -9.47 15.60 -7.97
C GLY A 17 -10.16 16.27 -9.17
N GLY A 18 -9.58 16.23 -10.37
CA GLY A 18 -10.12 16.86 -11.58
C GLY A 18 -9.70 18.32 -11.77
N GLY A 19 -8.85 18.86 -10.88
CA GLY A 19 -8.24 20.19 -11.04
C GLY A 19 -7.07 20.18 -12.03
N ARG A 20 -6.54 21.37 -12.33
CA ARG A 20 -5.30 21.52 -13.11
C ARG A 20 -4.10 21.42 -12.15
N PRO A 21 -3.22 20.41 -12.29
CA PRO A 21 -2.05 20.26 -11.42
C PRO A 21 -1.04 21.39 -11.67
N ASN A 22 -0.60 22.07 -10.62
CA ASN A 22 0.48 23.05 -10.71
C ASN A 22 1.83 22.34 -10.46
N VAL A 23 2.47 21.91 -11.55
CA VAL A 23 3.74 21.17 -11.50
C VAL A 23 4.90 22.19 -11.57
N PRO A 24 5.79 22.23 -10.57
CA PRO A 24 6.99 23.07 -10.64
C PRO A 24 7.86 22.67 -11.83
N GLU A 25 8.49 23.64 -12.51
CA GLU A 25 9.33 23.38 -13.70
C GLU A 25 10.44 22.35 -13.42
N ALA A 26 11.12 22.48 -12.26
CA ALA A 26 12.13 21.52 -11.81
C ALA A 26 11.60 20.09 -11.57
N GLY A 27 10.28 19.93 -11.41
CA GLY A 27 9.61 18.65 -11.20
C GLY A 27 9.04 18.02 -12.47
N VAL A 28 9.05 18.73 -13.61
CA VAL A 28 8.46 18.25 -14.87
C VAL A 28 9.03 16.90 -15.33
N PRO A 29 10.36 16.65 -15.28
CA PRO A 29 10.88 15.35 -15.67
C PRO A 29 10.36 14.20 -14.80
N LEU A 30 10.26 14.40 -13.49
CA LEU A 30 9.75 13.41 -12.53
C LEU A 30 8.25 13.19 -12.70
N TRP A 31 7.50 14.26 -12.95
CA TRP A 31 6.07 14.20 -13.25
C TRP A 31 5.81 13.38 -14.53
N ASN A 32 6.58 13.61 -15.58
CA ASN A 32 6.47 12.87 -16.83
C ASN A 32 6.84 11.40 -16.65
N ALA A 33 7.92 11.11 -15.90
CA ALA A 33 8.34 9.75 -15.57
C ALA A 33 7.23 9.00 -14.81
N PHE A 34 6.71 9.59 -13.74
CA PHE A 34 5.60 9.03 -12.97
C PHE A 34 4.35 8.83 -13.84
N SER A 35 4.00 9.81 -14.68
CA SER A 35 2.83 9.71 -15.56
C SER A 35 2.97 8.57 -16.57
N ALA A 36 4.16 8.37 -17.13
CA ALA A 36 4.44 7.27 -18.05
C ALA A 36 4.35 5.91 -17.34
N LEU A 37 4.97 5.78 -16.17
CA LEU A 37 4.91 4.58 -15.33
C LEU A 37 3.48 4.24 -14.90
N SER A 38 2.75 5.24 -14.40
CA SER A 38 1.37 5.06 -13.91
C SER A 38 0.40 4.64 -15.03
N ARG A 39 0.66 5.04 -16.28
CA ARG A 39 -0.09 4.58 -17.46
C ARG A 39 0.20 3.12 -17.82
N ALA A 40 1.41 2.64 -17.55
CA ALA A 40 1.82 1.26 -17.82
C ALA A 40 1.50 0.31 -16.65
N ARG A 41 0.90 0.84 -15.57
CA ARG A 41 0.59 0.09 -14.34
C ARG A 41 -0.31 -1.11 -14.61
N THR A 42 0.02 -2.22 -13.97
CA THR A 42 -0.78 -3.44 -14.00
C THR A 42 -1.92 -3.38 -12.97
N TYR A 43 -3.02 -4.08 -13.26
CA TYR A 43 -4.21 -4.16 -12.41
C TYR A 43 -4.57 -5.62 -12.16
N HIS A 44 -5.00 -5.94 -10.94
CA HIS A 44 -5.53 -7.25 -10.58
C HIS A 44 -6.91 -7.13 -9.91
N ALA A 45 -7.55 -8.26 -9.59
CA ALA A 45 -8.89 -8.29 -9.01
C ALA A 45 -9.06 -7.44 -7.73
N ALA A 46 -8.01 -7.34 -6.90
CA ALA A 46 -8.01 -6.52 -5.68
C ALA A 46 -7.57 -5.05 -5.90
N GLY A 47 -7.45 -4.58 -7.16
CA GLY A 47 -7.09 -3.20 -7.48
C GLY A 47 -5.76 -3.01 -8.24
N PRO A 48 -5.28 -1.76 -8.36
CA PRO A 48 -4.02 -1.43 -9.02
C PRO A 48 -2.80 -1.92 -8.25
N HIS A 49 -1.73 -2.29 -8.96
CA HIS A 49 -0.45 -2.63 -8.35
C HIS A 49 0.38 -1.37 -8.04
N PRO A 50 1.08 -1.28 -6.89
CA PRO A 50 2.07 -0.25 -6.63
C PRO A 50 3.22 -0.29 -7.64
N LEU A 51 3.89 0.83 -7.90
CA LEU A 51 5.08 0.85 -8.74
C LEU A 51 6.25 0.20 -8.00
N SER A 52 6.76 -0.89 -8.56
CA SER A 52 7.93 -1.61 -8.04
C SER A 52 9.24 -0.95 -8.49
N PHE A 53 10.32 -1.16 -7.73
CA PHE A 53 11.65 -0.68 -8.13
C PHE A 53 12.11 -1.29 -9.46
N SER A 54 11.74 -2.53 -9.77
CA SER A 54 12.05 -3.16 -11.06
C SER A 54 11.35 -2.48 -12.24
N GLU A 55 10.11 -2.02 -12.06
CA GLU A 55 9.40 -1.25 -13.10
C GLU A 55 10.07 0.12 -13.32
N ILE A 56 10.45 0.80 -12.23
CA ILE A 56 11.14 2.09 -12.30
C ILE A 56 12.51 1.94 -12.97
N GLU A 57 13.27 0.92 -12.60
CA GLU A 57 14.56 0.60 -13.21
C GLU A 57 14.42 0.25 -14.70
N ALA A 58 13.46 -0.62 -15.04
CA ALA A 58 13.20 -1.00 -16.41
C ALA A 58 12.82 0.22 -17.27
N TRP A 59 11.94 1.09 -16.76
CA TRP A 59 11.57 2.33 -17.45
C TRP A 59 12.76 3.28 -17.63
N SER A 60 13.54 3.50 -16.57
CA SER A 60 14.75 4.33 -16.59
C SER A 60 15.72 3.86 -17.67
N ARG A 61 15.96 2.54 -17.73
CA ARG A 61 16.83 1.91 -18.73
C ARG A 61 16.27 2.02 -20.15
N LEU A 62 14.98 1.71 -20.36
CA LEU A 62 14.36 1.73 -21.69
C LEU A 62 14.27 3.14 -22.27
N MET A 63 13.91 4.11 -21.44
CA MET A 63 13.77 5.52 -21.84
C MET A 63 15.11 6.27 -21.87
N ARG A 64 16.19 5.63 -21.40
CA ARG A 64 17.54 6.21 -21.27
C ARG A 64 17.54 7.48 -20.42
N VAL A 65 16.70 7.51 -19.38
CA VAL A 65 16.60 8.63 -18.44
C VAL A 65 17.22 8.19 -17.12
N PRO A 66 18.43 8.67 -16.75
CA PRO A 66 19.08 8.26 -15.51
C PRO A 66 18.32 8.81 -14.30
N LEU A 67 17.79 7.91 -13.48
CA LEU A 67 17.15 8.24 -12.21
C LEU A 67 18.13 8.01 -11.05
N GLU A 68 18.44 9.07 -10.32
CA GLU A 68 19.18 8.98 -9.05
C GLU A 68 18.28 8.43 -7.93
N PRO A 69 18.85 7.91 -6.83
CA PRO A 69 18.08 7.39 -5.70
C PRO A 69 17.04 8.39 -5.16
N GLN A 70 17.38 9.68 -5.15
CA GLN A 70 16.47 10.74 -4.73
C GLN A 70 15.28 10.92 -5.69
N HIS A 71 15.45 10.68 -7.00
CA HIS A 71 14.36 10.71 -7.98
C HIS A 71 13.42 9.52 -7.79
N VAL A 72 13.99 8.34 -7.55
CA VAL A 72 13.22 7.13 -7.25
C VAL A 72 12.35 7.35 -6.01
N GLN A 73 12.90 7.91 -4.94
CA GLN A 73 12.13 8.25 -3.73
C GLN A 73 10.96 9.21 -4.01
N VAL A 74 11.15 10.19 -4.90
CA VAL A 74 10.05 11.10 -5.29
C VAL A 74 8.95 10.34 -6.04
N ILE A 75 9.33 9.48 -6.99
CA ILE A 75 8.37 8.69 -7.77
C ILE A 75 7.58 7.75 -6.85
N THR A 76 8.24 7.07 -5.91
CA THR A 76 7.57 6.21 -4.93
C THR A 76 6.64 6.99 -4.01
N ALA A 77 7.05 8.18 -3.53
CA ALA A 77 6.18 9.04 -2.72
C ALA A 77 4.95 9.57 -3.50
N MET A 78 5.11 9.84 -4.79
CA MET A 78 3.97 10.15 -5.67
C MET A 78 3.05 8.93 -5.84
N ASP A 79 3.61 7.73 -5.94
CA ASP A 79 2.86 6.50 -6.08
C ASP A 79 2.02 6.16 -4.85
N GLU A 80 2.57 6.31 -3.64
CA GLU A 80 1.85 6.15 -2.38
C GLU A 80 0.59 7.03 -2.34
N VAL A 81 0.74 8.31 -2.68
CA VAL A 81 -0.39 9.27 -2.74
C VAL A 81 -1.42 8.87 -3.79
N TRP A 82 -0.97 8.36 -4.94
CA TRP A 82 -1.88 7.87 -5.97
C TRP A 82 -2.67 6.65 -5.51
N MET A 83 -2.01 5.70 -4.84
CA MET A 83 -2.62 4.49 -4.29
C MET A 83 -3.65 4.79 -3.20
N ASP A 84 -3.36 5.76 -2.32
CA ASP A 84 -4.31 6.24 -1.31
C ASP A 84 -5.56 6.81 -1.97
N CYS A 85 -5.38 7.65 -3.00
CA CYS A 85 -6.49 8.23 -3.75
C CYS A 85 -7.29 7.18 -4.53
N ALA A 86 -6.62 6.19 -5.13
CA ALA A 86 -7.27 5.11 -5.88
C ALA A 86 -8.10 4.21 -4.95
N SER A 87 -7.56 3.88 -3.78
CA SER A 87 -8.25 3.09 -2.75
C SER A 87 -9.47 3.82 -2.19
N ALA A 88 -9.36 5.12 -1.91
CA ALA A 88 -10.48 5.94 -1.47
C ALA A 88 -11.61 6.00 -2.51
N LYS A 89 -11.25 6.11 -3.81
CA LYS A 89 -12.24 6.09 -4.91
C LYS A 89 -12.94 4.74 -5.06
N ALA A 90 -12.23 3.63 -4.84
CA ALA A 90 -12.84 2.30 -4.86
C ALA A 90 -13.90 2.16 -3.75
N GLN A 91 -13.56 2.56 -2.53
CA GLN A 91 -14.48 2.55 -1.39
C GLN A 91 -15.70 3.46 -1.59
N GLY A 92 -15.52 4.63 -2.23
CA GLY A 92 -16.62 5.54 -2.54
C GLY A 92 -17.59 5.05 -3.63
N ARG A 93 -17.16 4.11 -4.50
CA ARG A 93 -18.02 3.45 -5.49
C ARG A 93 -18.76 2.24 -4.93
N GLU A 94 -18.20 1.60 -3.91
CA GLU A 94 -18.79 0.49 -3.13
C GLU A 94 -19.80 0.97 -2.07
N GLY A 95 -20.66 1.91 -2.44
CA GLY A 95 -21.81 2.35 -1.62
C GLY A 95 -22.89 1.28 -1.38
N VAL A 96 -22.61 -0.01 -1.60
CA VAL A 96 -23.44 -1.13 -1.15
C VAL A 96 -22.54 -2.19 -0.49
N LYS A 97 -22.52 -2.11 0.85
CA LYS A 97 -22.16 -3.10 1.88
C LYS A 97 -20.68 -3.25 2.30
N ILE A 98 -20.40 -2.51 3.38
CA ILE A 98 -19.70 -2.91 4.62
C ILE A 98 -18.19 -3.17 4.48
N LEU A 99 -17.38 -2.16 4.81
CA LEU A 99 -16.06 -2.41 5.39
C LEU A 99 -16.26 -3.12 6.75
N PRO A 100 -15.53 -4.21 7.07
CA PRO A 100 -15.45 -4.64 8.45
C PRO A 100 -14.77 -3.51 9.25
N PRO A 101 -15.34 -3.11 10.40
CA PRO A 101 -14.73 -2.10 11.24
C PRO A 101 -13.31 -2.56 11.60
N LYS A 102 -12.32 -1.66 11.52
CA LYS A 102 -11.02 -1.89 12.16
C LYS A 102 -11.28 -2.19 13.63
N SER A 103 -11.18 -3.46 14.00
CA SER A 103 -11.36 -3.92 15.37
C SER A 103 -10.27 -3.30 16.24
N SER A 104 -10.66 -2.37 17.10
CA SER A 104 -9.82 -1.90 18.22
C SER A 104 -9.89 -2.83 19.44
N LYS A 105 -10.58 -3.98 19.34
CA LYS A 105 -10.54 -5.01 20.38
C LYS A 105 -9.22 -5.75 20.26
N GLY A 106 -8.34 -5.53 21.23
CA GLY A 106 -7.18 -6.39 21.47
C GLY A 106 -7.64 -7.84 21.49
N LEU A 107 -6.92 -8.68 20.74
CA LEU A 107 -7.15 -10.12 20.68
C LEU A 107 -7.17 -10.67 22.11
N ASN A 108 -8.36 -11.02 22.63
CA ASN A 108 -8.44 -11.72 23.90
C ASN A 108 -8.13 -13.21 23.65
N PRO A 109 -7.42 -13.89 24.57
CA PRO A 109 -7.09 -15.31 24.42
C PRO A 109 -8.32 -16.22 24.24
N GLY A 110 -9.48 -15.84 24.81
CA GLY A 110 -10.72 -16.62 24.71
C GLY A 110 -11.31 -16.68 23.30
N LEU A 111 -11.06 -15.69 22.44
CA LEU A 111 -11.53 -15.70 21.06
C LEU A 111 -10.68 -16.64 20.19
N PHE A 112 -9.40 -16.80 20.52
CA PHE A 112 -8.50 -17.72 19.83
C PHE A 112 -8.85 -19.18 20.17
N ASP A 113 -9.13 -19.45 21.45
CA ASP A 113 -9.50 -20.79 21.96
C ASP A 113 -10.84 -21.29 21.39
N ALA A 114 -11.79 -20.38 21.16
CA ALA A 114 -13.06 -20.70 20.51
C ALA A 114 -12.93 -21.04 19.01
N MET A 115 -11.88 -20.55 18.34
CA MET A 115 -11.65 -20.76 16.90
C MET A 115 -10.77 -21.98 16.62
N MET A 116 -9.88 -22.34 17.53
CA MET A 116 -8.97 -23.49 17.40
C MET A 116 -9.44 -24.73 18.20
N GLY A 117 -10.49 -24.58 19.01
CA GLY A 117 -10.93 -25.61 19.96
C GLY A 117 -10.03 -25.62 21.21
N PRO A 118 -10.55 -26.06 22.37
CA PRO A 118 -9.77 -26.08 23.60
C PRO A 118 -8.55 -26.99 23.45
N ASP A 119 -7.38 -26.44 23.75
CA ASP A 119 -6.10 -27.13 23.78
C ASP A 119 -6.21 -28.44 24.57
N PRO A 120 -5.90 -29.62 24.00
CA PRO A 120 -5.86 -30.86 24.76
C PRO A 120 -4.69 -30.78 25.74
N GLY A 121 -5.00 -30.36 26.97
CA GLY A 121 -4.04 -30.19 28.05
C GLY A 121 -3.13 -31.41 28.25
N PRO A 122 -1.93 -31.20 28.84
CA PRO A 122 -0.89 -32.22 28.88
C PRO A 122 -1.34 -33.47 29.65
N PRO A 123 -0.90 -34.68 29.23
CA PRO A 123 -1.33 -35.93 29.84
C PRO A 123 -0.93 -35.95 31.31
N SER A 124 -1.93 -36.06 32.19
CA SER A 124 -1.75 -36.17 33.62
C SER A 124 -0.95 -37.44 33.95
N ARG A 125 0.26 -37.29 34.50
CA ARG A 125 0.98 -38.39 35.16
C ARG A 125 0.11 -38.90 36.30
N ARG A 126 -0.56 -40.05 36.10
CA ARG A 126 -1.15 -40.81 37.20
C ARG A 126 -0.03 -41.19 38.15
N LYS A 127 -0.09 -40.66 39.37
CA LYS A 127 0.67 -41.17 40.50
C LYS A 127 0.29 -42.64 40.68
N ALA A 128 1.25 -43.53 40.46
CA ALA A 128 1.16 -44.89 40.96
C ALA A 128 1.34 -44.82 42.48
N GLN A 129 0.24 -45.02 43.21
CA GLN A 129 0.27 -45.26 44.64
C GLN A 129 -0.84 -46.25 44.98
N ALA A 130 -0.43 -47.47 45.31
CA ALA A 130 -1.06 -48.45 46.22
C ALA A 130 -0.84 -49.88 45.71
N ALA A 131 0.10 -50.59 46.33
CA ALA A 131 -0.07 -51.98 46.79
C ALA A 131 1.23 -52.47 47.44
N SER A 132 1.31 -52.35 48.77
CA SER A 132 1.60 -53.43 49.72
C SER A 132 1.60 -52.90 51.14
#